data_AF-A0A7W5K6F0-F1
#
_entry.id   AF-A0A7W5K6F0-F1
#
_cell.length_a   1.000
_cell.length_b   1.000
_cell.length_c   1.000
_cell.angle_alpha   90.00
_cell.angle_beta   90.00
_cell.angle_gamma   90.00
#
_symmetry.space_group_name_H-M   'P 1'
#
loop_
_entity.id
_entity.type
_entity.pdbx_description
1 polymer ?
#
loop_
_entity_poly.entity_id
_entity_poly.type
_entity_poly.pdbx_seq_one_letter_code
_entity_poly.pdbx_strand_id
1 'polypeptide(L)'
;MLGKIRLPGAIGVSYLPPPPELCEELMSALMEWANGLSERHGGSDPDRVPALVAGTVISFGFVFLHPFMDGNGRISRFLLHHTLCQLRELPRGNLLPISIAMKRHEGDYLAALETFSKPAREQWRVNWVDADHHDFHFKGSENLYRYWDATQAVTFTLKMAREALRQDLKAETHYLACFDHIYRSIDTRFDVRGSDLSRLVMMCLSHGGKLSKNRRKQFRHQVPEDVLNAIESETQLLLGEFPDGNPIGLSEI
;
A
#
# COMPACT_ATOMS: atom_id res chain seq x y z
N MET A 1 -0.90 7.68 10.55
CA MET A 1 -1.47 8.97 10.09
C MET A 1 -2.87 9.08 10.67
N LEU A 2 -2.93 9.36 11.98
CA LEU A 2 -4.08 10.00 12.61
C LEU A 2 -3.53 11.37 12.95
N GLY A 3 -3.89 12.35 12.13
CA GLY A 3 -3.21 13.64 12.03
C GLY A 3 -3.34 14.47 13.30
N LYS A 4 -2.19 14.96 13.78
CA LYS A 4 -2.09 16.05 14.73
C LYS A 4 -2.66 17.33 14.09
N ILE A 5 -3.79 17.81 14.57
CA ILE A 5 -4.12 19.25 14.62
C ILE A 5 -4.61 19.54 16.03
N ARG A 6 -3.81 20.33 16.76
CA ARG A 6 -3.98 20.71 18.16
C ARG A 6 -5.12 21.73 18.30
N LEU A 7 -6.13 21.37 19.10
CA LEU A 7 -6.92 22.32 19.88
C LEU A 7 -6.84 21.89 21.36
N PRO A 8 -6.59 22.80 22.32
CA PRO A 8 -6.68 22.45 23.74
C PRO A 8 -8.16 22.23 24.12
N GLY A 9 -8.45 21.22 24.95
CA GLY A 9 -9.82 20.87 25.35
C GLY A 9 -10.36 19.57 24.75
N ALA A 10 -11.54 19.11 25.21
CA ALA A 10 -12.18 17.80 24.91
C ALA A 10 -12.34 17.52 23.40
N ILE A 11 -12.21 18.60 22.64
CA ILE A 11 -12.43 18.80 21.22
C ILE A 11 -11.25 18.28 20.39
N GLY A 12 -10.06 18.07 20.98
CA GLY A 12 -8.85 17.61 20.26
C GLY A 12 -8.69 16.09 20.09
N VAL A 13 -9.53 15.27 20.74
CA VAL A 13 -9.43 13.80 20.68
C VAL A 13 -10.37 13.28 19.58
N SER A 14 -9.81 12.96 18.42
CA SER A 14 -10.56 12.49 17.25
C SER A 14 -10.99 11.02 17.33
N TYR A 15 -10.34 10.22 18.18
CA TYR A 15 -10.65 8.81 18.40
C TYR A 15 -10.11 8.33 19.76
N LEU A 16 -10.82 7.40 20.39
CA LEU A 16 -10.35 6.66 21.57
C LEU A 16 -10.49 5.14 21.29
N PRO A 17 -9.40 4.36 21.44
CA PRO A 17 -9.46 2.90 21.31
C PRO A 17 -10.29 2.28 22.44
N PRO A 18 -10.64 0.98 22.37
CA PRO A 18 -11.33 0.30 23.45
C PRO A 18 -10.54 0.39 24.78
N PRO A 19 -11.20 0.23 25.95
CA PRO A 19 -10.52 0.11 27.23
C PRO A 19 -9.44 -0.99 27.19
N PRO A 20 -8.34 -0.88 27.96
CA PRO A 20 -7.21 -1.80 27.88
C PRO A 20 -7.57 -3.28 28.01
N GLU A 21 -8.46 -3.61 28.96
CA GLU A 21 -8.90 -4.98 29.21
C GLU A 21 -9.68 -5.55 28.02
N LEU A 22 -10.55 -4.74 27.42
CA LEU A 22 -11.29 -5.10 26.21
C LEU A 22 -10.37 -5.18 25.00
N CYS A 23 -9.37 -4.30 24.90
CA CYS A 23 -8.39 -4.31 23.82
C CYS A 23 -7.60 -5.63 23.80
N GLU A 24 -7.16 -6.10 24.97
CA GLU A 24 -6.43 -7.38 25.10
C GLU A 24 -7.28 -8.57 24.64
N GLU A 25 -8.55 -8.62 25.04
CA GLU A 25 -9.49 -9.66 24.61
C GLU A 25 -9.71 -9.62 23.09
N LEU A 26 -10.00 -8.44 22.54
CA LEU A 26 -10.28 -8.26 21.11
C LEU A 26 -9.05 -8.54 20.24
N MET A 27 -7.86 -8.19 20.71
CA MET A 27 -6.62 -8.53 20.02
C MET A 27 -6.39 -10.03 19.99
N SER A 28 -6.66 -10.73 21.10
CA SER A 28 -6.60 -12.21 21.14
C SER A 28 -7.57 -12.83 20.12
N ALA A 29 -8.82 -12.39 20.11
CA ALA A 29 -9.82 -12.86 19.15
C ALA A 29 -9.43 -12.56 17.69
N LEU A 30 -8.90 -11.37 17.42
CA LEU A 30 -8.44 -10.98 16.08
C LEU A 30 -7.27 -11.87 15.61
N MET A 31 -6.31 -12.16 16.49
CA MET A 31 -5.17 -13.02 16.18
C MET A 31 -5.60 -14.47 15.96
N GLU A 32 -6.49 -15.01 16.81
CA GLU A 32 -7.05 -16.35 16.63
C GLU A 32 -7.75 -16.49 15.29
N TRP A 33 -8.61 -15.53 14.93
CA TRP A 33 -9.29 -15.53 13.64
C TRP A 33 -8.29 -15.44 12.48
N ALA A 34 -7.35 -14.49 12.53
CA ALA A 34 -6.35 -14.29 11.48
C ALA A 34 -5.50 -15.54 11.22
N ASN A 35 -5.04 -16.20 12.28
CA ASN A 35 -4.22 -17.41 12.18
C ASN A 35 -5.02 -18.61 11.65
N GLY A 36 -6.33 -18.69 11.94
CA GLY A 36 -7.21 -19.74 11.45
C GLY A 36 -7.63 -19.61 9.98
N LEU A 37 -7.32 -18.50 9.30
CA LEU A 37 -7.78 -18.25 7.92
C LEU A 37 -7.16 -19.20 6.88
N SER A 38 -5.89 -19.58 7.05
CA SER A 38 -5.16 -20.40 6.07
C SER A 38 -5.75 -21.82 5.96
N GLU A 39 -6.17 -22.40 7.08
CA GLU A 39 -6.81 -23.72 7.12
C GLU A 39 -8.19 -23.69 6.43
N ARG A 40 -8.94 -22.60 6.62
CA ARG A 40 -10.27 -22.38 6.04
C ARG A 40 -10.23 -22.03 4.55
N HIS A 41 -9.11 -21.47 4.08
CA HIS A 41 -8.94 -21.08 2.67
C HIS A 41 -8.59 -22.24 1.73
N GLY A 42 -8.06 -23.35 2.25
CA GLY A 42 -7.48 -24.44 1.45
C GLY A 42 -8.48 -25.40 0.79
N GLY A 43 -9.79 -25.15 0.87
CA GLY A 43 -10.83 -26.06 0.37
C GLY A 43 -12.05 -25.34 -0.22
N SER A 44 -13.04 -26.13 -0.65
CA SER A 44 -14.36 -25.68 -1.12
C SER A 44 -15.26 -25.22 0.04
N ASP A 45 -14.70 -24.48 1.01
CA ASP A 45 -15.43 -24.01 2.18
C ASP A 45 -16.47 -22.95 1.73
N PRO A 46 -17.79 -23.20 1.91
CA PRO A 46 -18.81 -22.23 1.58
C PRO A 46 -18.73 -20.95 2.43
N ASP A 47 -18.08 -21.01 3.60
CA ASP A 47 -17.90 -19.88 4.51
C ASP A 47 -16.56 -19.15 4.30
N ARG A 48 -15.88 -19.43 3.19
CA ARG A 48 -14.61 -18.79 2.84
C ARG A 48 -14.76 -17.27 2.67
N VAL A 49 -14.04 -16.52 3.49
CA VAL A 49 -13.95 -15.05 3.37
C VAL A 49 -12.94 -14.69 2.28
N PRO A 50 -13.24 -13.82 1.30
CA PRO A 50 -12.26 -13.41 0.29
C PRO A 50 -11.02 -12.73 0.92
N ALA A 51 -9.81 -12.97 0.39
CA ALA A 51 -8.57 -12.50 1.04
C ALA A 51 -8.49 -10.97 1.22
N LEU A 52 -8.99 -10.18 0.27
CA LEU A 52 -9.06 -8.72 0.41
C LEU A 52 -10.02 -8.29 1.52
N VAL A 53 -11.12 -9.02 1.71
CA VAL A 53 -12.04 -8.78 2.83
C VAL A 53 -11.36 -9.13 4.14
N ALA A 54 -10.78 -10.33 4.24
CA ALA A 54 -10.08 -10.79 5.43
C ALA A 54 -8.93 -9.86 5.84
N GLY A 55 -8.06 -9.53 4.88
CA GLY A 55 -6.95 -8.60 5.11
C GLY A 55 -7.42 -7.20 5.50
N THR A 56 -8.55 -6.73 4.96
CA THR A 56 -9.13 -5.45 5.36
C THR A 56 -9.64 -5.48 6.80
N VAL A 57 -10.37 -6.53 7.18
CA VAL A 57 -10.89 -6.68 8.56
C VAL A 57 -9.73 -6.74 9.55
N ILE A 58 -8.68 -7.50 9.25
CA ILE A 58 -7.46 -7.55 10.09
C ILE A 58 -6.79 -6.17 10.17
N SER A 59 -6.61 -5.51 9.03
CA SER A 59 -5.89 -4.24 8.93
C SER A 59 -6.62 -3.10 9.66
N PHE A 60 -7.91 -2.91 9.40
CA PHE A 60 -8.72 -1.87 10.01
C PHE A 60 -9.09 -2.20 11.46
N GLY A 61 -9.45 -3.45 11.73
CA GLY A 61 -9.69 -3.93 13.10
C GLY A 61 -8.51 -3.64 14.00
N PHE A 62 -7.29 -3.99 13.58
CA PHE A 62 -6.07 -3.66 14.32
C PHE A 62 -5.87 -2.15 14.55
N VAL A 63 -6.19 -1.29 13.57
CA VAL A 63 -6.10 0.19 13.74
C VAL A 63 -7.11 0.71 14.75
N PHE A 64 -8.30 0.12 14.77
CA PHE A 64 -9.34 0.49 15.73
C PHE A 64 -8.99 0.01 17.13
N LEU A 65 -8.47 -1.20 17.29
CA LEU A 65 -8.01 -1.69 18.59
C LEU A 65 -6.82 -0.87 19.13
N HIS A 66 -5.92 -0.43 18.25
CA HIS A 66 -4.80 0.45 18.56
C HIS A 66 -3.94 -0.01 19.76
N PRO A 67 -3.43 -1.26 19.77
CA PRO A 67 -2.81 -1.86 20.96
C PRO A 67 -1.47 -1.23 21.36
N PHE A 68 -0.81 -0.48 20.48
CA PHE A 68 0.50 0.12 20.73
C PHE A 68 0.44 1.64 20.86
N MET A 69 1.44 2.23 21.53
CA MET A 69 1.56 3.70 21.66
C MET A 69 1.89 4.40 20.32
N ASP A 70 2.63 3.73 19.44
CA ASP A 70 2.94 4.20 18.08
C ASP A 70 3.12 2.99 17.16
N GLY A 71 3.11 3.23 15.85
CA GLY A 71 3.38 2.22 14.84
C GLY A 71 2.14 1.48 14.33
N ASN A 72 0.96 1.70 14.91
CA ASN A 72 -0.25 0.97 14.52
C ASN A 72 -0.57 1.06 13.03
N GLY A 73 -0.44 2.25 12.43
CA GLY A 73 -0.67 2.42 10.99
C GLY A 73 0.41 1.80 10.08
N ARG A 74 1.62 1.51 10.59
CA ARG A 74 2.65 0.76 9.85
C ARG A 74 2.34 -0.74 9.90
N ILE A 75 2.04 -1.25 11.10
CA ILE A 75 1.69 -2.66 11.32
C ILE A 75 0.40 -3.01 10.59
N SER A 76 -0.64 -2.18 10.67
CA SER A 76 -1.90 -2.37 9.94
C SER A 76 -1.74 -2.57 8.44
N ARG A 77 -0.92 -1.73 7.79
CA ARG A 77 -0.63 -1.88 6.34
C ARG A 77 0.17 -3.14 6.06
N PHE A 78 1.13 -3.47 6.92
CA PHE A 78 1.86 -4.73 6.83
C PHE A 78 0.92 -5.94 6.94
N LEU A 79 -0.01 -5.93 7.89
CA LEU A 79 -0.98 -7.01 8.10
C LEU A 79 -1.87 -7.23 6.88
N LEU A 80 -2.35 -6.16 6.23
CA LEU A 80 -3.10 -6.27 4.97
C LEU A 80 -2.31 -7.06 3.92
N HIS A 81 -1.06 -6.67 3.66
CA HIS A 81 -0.20 -7.36 2.69
C HIS A 81 0.11 -8.79 3.11
N HIS A 82 0.42 -8.97 4.38
CA HIS A 82 0.76 -10.26 4.95
C HIS A 82 -0.38 -11.26 4.78
N THR A 83 -1.62 -10.86 5.07
CA THR A 83 -2.81 -11.69 4.87
C THR A 83 -2.99 -12.06 3.39
N LEU A 84 -2.85 -11.10 2.46
CA LEU A 84 -2.96 -11.40 1.03
C LEU A 84 -1.91 -12.42 0.57
N CYS A 85 -0.68 -12.31 1.05
CA CYS A 85 0.39 -13.27 0.76
C CYS A 85 0.11 -14.65 1.36
N GLN A 86 -0.37 -14.71 2.62
CA GLN A 86 -0.68 -15.97 3.29
C GLN A 86 -1.80 -16.74 2.56
N LEU A 87 -2.83 -16.03 2.10
CA LEU A 87 -4.00 -16.64 1.48
C LEU A 87 -3.82 -16.97 -0.01
N ARG A 88 -2.62 -16.74 -0.57
CA ARG A 88 -2.20 -17.17 -1.93
C ARG A 88 -3.10 -16.67 -3.08
N GLU A 89 -3.85 -15.60 -2.87
CA GLU A 89 -4.71 -14.99 -3.90
C GLU A 89 -3.91 -14.14 -4.92
N LEU A 90 -2.63 -13.89 -4.66
CA LEU A 90 -1.72 -13.28 -5.61
C LEU A 90 -0.80 -14.36 -6.22
N PRO A 91 -0.56 -14.35 -7.55
CA PRO A 91 0.44 -15.20 -8.18
C PRO A 91 1.78 -15.09 -7.43
N ARG A 92 2.48 -16.22 -7.25
CA ARG A 92 3.69 -16.32 -6.43
C ARG A 92 4.68 -15.20 -6.77
N GLY A 93 4.98 -14.35 -5.80
CA GLY A 93 5.96 -13.27 -5.91
C GLY A 93 5.39 -11.88 -6.19
N ASN A 94 4.09 -11.76 -6.53
CA ASN A 94 3.50 -10.46 -6.83
C ASN A 94 2.96 -9.80 -5.56
N LEU A 95 3.47 -8.60 -5.25
CA LEU A 95 2.92 -7.73 -4.22
C LEU A 95 1.97 -6.74 -4.88
N LEU A 96 0.73 -6.66 -4.40
CA LEU A 96 -0.20 -5.65 -4.84
C LEU A 96 0.14 -4.33 -4.13
N PRO A 97 0.49 -3.23 -4.81
CA PRO A 97 0.93 -1.99 -4.16
C PRO A 97 -0.22 -1.17 -3.54
N ILE A 98 -1.15 -1.83 -2.83
CA ILE A 98 -2.33 -1.20 -2.20
C ILE A 98 -1.94 -0.01 -1.33
N SER A 99 -0.84 -0.10 -0.57
CA SER A 99 -0.38 1.00 0.29
C SER A 99 -0.05 2.28 -0.48
N ILE A 100 0.41 2.17 -1.74
CA ILE A 100 0.69 3.32 -2.60
C ILE A 100 -0.61 3.94 -3.08
N ALA A 101 -1.57 3.12 -3.54
CA ALA A 101 -2.91 3.57 -3.88
C ALA A 101 -3.59 4.26 -2.69
N MET A 102 -3.60 3.64 -1.50
CA MET A 102 -4.16 4.24 -0.29
C MET A 102 -3.54 5.60 0.05
N LYS A 103 -2.22 5.76 -0.16
CA LYS A 103 -1.54 7.04 0.09
C LYS A 103 -1.99 8.14 -0.87
N ARG A 104 -2.28 7.80 -2.13
CA ARG A 104 -2.84 8.75 -3.11
C ARG A 104 -4.25 9.18 -2.76
N HIS A 105 -5.01 8.29 -2.11
CA HIS A 105 -6.40 8.51 -1.68
C HIS A 105 -6.51 8.64 -0.16
N GLU A 106 -5.60 9.41 0.45
CA GLU A 106 -5.57 9.58 1.91
C GLU A 106 -6.89 10.14 2.47
N GLY A 107 -7.55 11.03 1.72
CA GLY A 107 -8.88 11.56 2.10
C GLY A 107 -9.95 10.47 2.19
N ASP A 108 -10.04 9.59 1.19
CA ASP A 108 -10.98 8.46 1.19
C ASP A 108 -10.64 7.45 2.29
N TYR A 109 -9.35 7.24 2.56
CA TYR A 109 -8.89 6.39 3.65
C TYR A 109 -9.34 6.93 5.02
N LEU A 110 -9.17 8.22 5.25
CA LEU A 110 -9.64 8.88 6.47
C LEU A 110 -11.17 8.79 6.57
N ALA A 111 -11.90 9.02 5.47
CA ALA A 111 -13.36 8.88 5.44
C ALA A 111 -13.80 7.45 5.82
N ALA A 112 -13.12 6.42 5.30
CA ALA A 112 -13.38 5.04 5.66
C ALA A 112 -13.14 4.77 7.16
N LEU A 113 -12.04 5.28 7.74
CA LEU A 113 -11.78 5.17 9.17
C LEU A 113 -12.84 5.90 10.02
N GLU A 114 -13.26 7.08 9.58
CA GLU A 114 -14.22 7.93 10.28
C GLU A 114 -15.62 7.32 10.37
N THR A 115 -15.98 6.42 9.45
CA THR A 115 -17.27 5.70 9.50
C THR A 115 -17.43 4.88 10.78
N PHE A 116 -16.32 4.44 11.37
CA PHE A 116 -16.30 3.77 12.67
C PHE A 116 -15.83 4.70 13.79
N SER A 117 -14.74 5.45 13.57
CA SER A 117 -14.05 6.16 14.66
C SER A 117 -14.85 7.31 15.24
N LYS A 118 -15.69 8.00 14.44
CA LYS A 118 -16.57 9.07 14.93
C LYS A 118 -17.69 8.52 15.84
N PRO A 119 -18.51 7.54 15.41
CA PRO A 119 -19.48 6.89 16.31
C PRO A 119 -18.84 6.29 17.56
N ALA A 120 -17.64 5.70 17.42
CA ALA A 120 -16.92 5.14 18.55
C ALA A 120 -16.49 6.22 19.56
N ARG A 121 -15.99 7.36 19.08
CA ARG A 121 -15.61 8.50 19.92
C ARG A 121 -16.79 9.05 20.72
N GLU A 122 -18.00 9.04 20.16
CA GLU A 122 -19.22 9.49 20.84
C GLU A 122 -19.60 8.61 22.05
N GLN A 123 -19.13 7.35 22.08
CA GLN A 123 -19.32 6.45 23.22
C GLN A 123 -18.40 6.75 24.42
N TRP A 124 -17.50 7.73 24.29
CA TRP A 124 -16.58 8.10 25.37
C TRP A 124 -16.96 9.43 26.01
N ARG A 125 -17.04 9.44 27.35
CA ARG A 125 -16.90 10.69 28.12
C ARG A 125 -15.45 11.06 28.20
N VAL A 126 -15.18 12.34 27.98
CA VAL A 126 -13.89 12.95 28.29
C VAL A 126 -14.14 14.02 29.33
N ASN A 127 -13.72 13.75 30.57
CA ASN A 127 -13.82 14.69 31.68
C ASN A 127 -12.47 15.39 31.85
N TRP A 128 -12.53 16.70 32.07
CA TRP A 128 -11.37 17.54 32.34
C TRP A 128 -11.21 17.62 33.85
N VAL A 129 -10.17 16.98 34.37
CA VAL A 129 -9.88 17.00 35.81
C VAL A 129 -8.98 18.20 36.11
N ASP A 130 -7.90 18.38 35.35
CA ASP A 130 -7.04 19.57 35.36
C ASP A 130 -6.27 19.73 34.02
N ALA A 131 -5.21 20.55 33.99
CA ALA A 131 -4.43 20.84 32.79
C ALA A 131 -3.66 19.63 32.24
N ASP A 132 -3.35 18.63 33.07
CA ASP A 132 -2.53 17.47 32.72
C ASP A 132 -3.28 16.13 32.88
N HIS A 133 -4.43 16.11 33.58
CA HIS A 133 -5.26 14.93 33.76
C HIS A 133 -6.58 15.00 32.97
N HIS A 134 -6.74 13.99 32.11
CA HIS A 134 -7.99 13.67 31.44
C HIS A 134 -8.52 12.34 31.97
N ASP A 135 -9.80 12.31 32.31
CA ASP A 135 -10.50 11.09 32.66
C ASP A 135 -11.35 10.63 31.47
N PHE A 136 -11.15 9.38 31.06
CA PHE A 136 -11.78 8.77 29.90
C PHE A 136 -12.70 7.65 30.37
N HIS A 137 -14.00 7.84 30.22
CA HIS A 137 -14.99 6.86 30.63
C HIS A 137 -15.76 6.34 29.42
N PHE A 138 -15.55 5.07 29.08
CA PHE A 138 -16.33 4.39 28.05
C PHE A 138 -17.75 4.14 28.55
N LYS A 139 -18.76 4.55 27.78
CA LYS A 139 -20.18 4.39 28.11
C LYS A 139 -20.93 3.51 27.10
N GLY A 140 -20.28 3.20 25.98
CA GLY A 140 -20.89 2.43 24.91
C GLY A 140 -20.96 0.96 25.27
N SER A 141 -21.63 0.21 24.40
CA SER A 141 -21.55 -1.24 24.42
C SER A 141 -20.24 -1.70 23.79
N GLU A 142 -19.59 -2.71 24.38
CA GLU A 142 -18.44 -3.39 23.78
C GLU A 142 -18.76 -3.98 22.40
N ASN A 143 -20.04 -4.25 22.12
CA ASN A 143 -20.53 -4.72 20.83
C ASN A 143 -20.12 -3.81 19.67
N LEU A 144 -19.94 -2.52 19.94
CA LEU A 144 -19.38 -1.58 18.98
C LEU A 144 -18.05 -2.08 18.41
N TYR A 145 -17.13 -2.54 19.26
CA TYR A 145 -15.81 -3.01 18.85
C TYR A 145 -15.83 -4.48 18.42
N ARG A 146 -16.71 -5.31 19.01
CA ARG A 146 -16.83 -6.74 18.69
C ARG A 146 -17.47 -7.00 17.33
N TYR A 147 -18.46 -6.20 16.94
CA TYR A 147 -19.30 -6.43 15.76
C TYR A 147 -19.39 -5.20 14.87
N TRP A 148 -18.25 -4.56 14.62
CA TRP A 148 -18.18 -3.36 13.78
C TRP A 148 -18.47 -3.68 12.30
N ASP A 149 -19.10 -2.73 11.61
CA ASP A 149 -19.40 -2.86 10.19
C ASP A 149 -18.18 -2.53 9.32
N ALA A 150 -17.62 -3.56 8.67
CA ALA A 150 -16.46 -3.44 7.81
C ALA A 150 -16.76 -2.97 6.37
N THR A 151 -18.02 -2.72 6.02
CA THR A 151 -18.44 -2.46 4.64
C THR A 151 -17.66 -1.31 3.98
N GLN A 152 -17.48 -0.19 4.69
CA GLN A 152 -16.80 0.98 4.12
C GLN A 152 -15.29 0.77 4.00
N ALA A 153 -14.67 0.14 5.00
CA ALA A 153 -13.27 -0.24 4.94
C ALA A 153 -13.01 -1.20 3.75
N VAL A 154 -13.85 -2.22 3.60
CA VAL A 154 -13.75 -3.21 2.51
C VAL A 154 -13.97 -2.56 1.15
N THR A 155 -14.98 -1.71 1.01
CA THR A 155 -15.27 -0.97 -0.23
C THR A 155 -14.09 -0.10 -0.63
N PHE A 156 -13.51 0.62 0.33
CA PHE A 156 -12.30 1.41 0.11
C PHE A 156 -11.12 0.52 -0.32
N THR A 157 -10.81 -0.55 0.41
CA THR A 157 -9.69 -1.43 0.06
C THR A 157 -9.86 -2.08 -1.31
N LEU A 158 -11.08 -2.49 -1.69
CA LEU A 158 -11.38 -3.02 -3.03
C LEU A 158 -11.16 -1.97 -4.12
N LYS A 159 -11.54 -0.71 -3.87
CA LYS A 159 -11.24 0.41 -4.78
C LYS A 159 -9.74 0.58 -4.95
N MET A 160 -8.98 0.57 -3.86
CA MET A 160 -7.51 0.70 -3.88
C MET A 160 -6.81 -0.49 -4.54
N ALA A 161 -7.29 -1.70 -4.30
CA ALA A 161 -6.78 -2.91 -4.94
C ALA A 161 -6.96 -2.87 -6.47
N ARG A 162 -8.14 -2.44 -6.92
CA ARG A 162 -8.42 -2.25 -8.36
C ARG A 162 -7.57 -1.14 -8.98
N GLU A 163 -7.31 -0.06 -8.26
CA GLU A 163 -6.43 1.01 -8.74
C GLU A 163 -4.97 0.55 -8.81
N ALA A 164 -4.47 -0.09 -7.75
CA ALA A 164 -3.13 -0.66 -7.69
C ALA A 164 -2.91 -1.67 -8.83
N LEU A 165 -3.93 -2.48 -9.16
CA LEU A 165 -3.86 -3.41 -10.28
C LEU A 165 -3.82 -2.71 -11.64
N ARG A 166 -4.69 -1.71 -11.84
CA ARG A 166 -4.86 -1.06 -13.15
C ARG A 166 -3.77 -0.05 -13.49
N GLN A 167 -3.28 0.67 -12.48
CA GLN A 167 -2.34 1.77 -12.68
C GLN A 167 -0.93 1.35 -12.30
N ASP A 168 -0.74 0.83 -11.09
CA ASP A 168 0.61 0.62 -10.56
C ASP A 168 1.23 -0.65 -11.14
N LEU A 169 0.57 -1.79 -11.01
CA LEU A 169 1.10 -3.06 -11.54
C LEU A 169 1.23 -3.04 -13.06
N LYS A 170 0.25 -2.46 -13.77
CA LYS A 170 0.33 -2.37 -15.24
C LYS A 170 1.50 -1.46 -15.68
N ALA A 171 1.63 -0.28 -15.06
CA ALA A 171 2.72 0.63 -15.39
C ALA A 171 4.10 0.07 -14.99
N GLU A 172 4.19 -0.60 -13.85
CA GLU A 172 5.43 -1.24 -13.38
C GLU A 172 5.83 -2.40 -14.28
N THR A 173 4.89 -3.27 -14.66
CA THR A 173 5.15 -4.36 -15.62
C THR A 173 5.66 -3.81 -16.96
N HIS A 174 5.02 -2.74 -17.46
CA HIS A 174 5.46 -2.07 -18.67
C HIS A 174 6.87 -1.49 -18.54
N TYR A 175 7.12 -0.76 -17.44
CA TYR A 175 8.42 -0.16 -17.18
C TYR A 175 9.54 -1.21 -17.11
N LEU A 176 9.32 -2.32 -16.43
CA LEU A 176 10.28 -3.42 -16.32
C LEU A 176 10.54 -4.09 -17.68
N ALA A 177 9.49 -4.32 -18.47
CA ALA A 177 9.64 -4.87 -19.82
C ALA A 177 10.48 -3.94 -20.72
N CYS A 178 10.20 -2.63 -20.68
CA CYS A 178 10.98 -1.63 -21.41
C CYS A 178 12.43 -1.57 -20.93
N PHE A 179 12.63 -1.54 -19.61
CA PHE A 179 13.95 -1.55 -19.00
C PHE A 179 14.75 -2.76 -19.46
N ASP A 180 14.19 -3.96 -19.35
CA ASP A 180 14.87 -5.21 -19.72
C ASP A 180 15.16 -5.29 -21.22
N HIS A 181 14.27 -4.76 -22.08
CA HIS A 181 14.51 -4.69 -23.53
C HIS A 181 15.68 -3.76 -23.84
N ILE A 182 15.65 -2.54 -23.33
CA ILE A 182 16.71 -1.55 -23.58
C ILE A 182 18.02 -2.04 -23.00
N TYR A 183 18.03 -2.50 -21.74
CA TYR A 183 19.22 -3.02 -21.08
C TYR A 183 19.86 -4.12 -21.94
N ARG A 184 19.10 -5.14 -22.34
CA ARG A 184 19.62 -6.25 -23.17
C ARG A 184 20.08 -5.79 -24.56
N SER A 185 19.35 -4.89 -25.21
CA SER A 185 19.72 -4.33 -26.52
C SER A 185 21.03 -3.55 -26.47
N ILE A 186 21.30 -2.81 -25.38
CA ILE A 186 22.57 -2.09 -25.21
C ILE A 186 23.70 -3.01 -24.78
N ASP A 187 23.48 -3.88 -23.80
CA ASP A 187 24.49 -4.80 -23.23
C ASP A 187 25.03 -5.78 -24.28
N THR A 188 24.22 -6.14 -25.27
CA THR A 188 24.65 -6.99 -26.41
C THR A 188 25.49 -6.26 -27.47
N ARG A 189 25.41 -4.92 -27.53
CA ARG A 189 26.08 -4.09 -28.55
C ARG A 189 27.30 -3.34 -28.01
N PHE A 190 27.32 -3.07 -26.70
CA PHE A 190 28.31 -2.20 -26.07
C PHE A 190 28.79 -2.79 -24.75
N ASP A 191 30.11 -2.78 -24.53
CA ASP A 191 30.71 -3.17 -23.25
C ASP A 191 30.65 -2.00 -22.26
N VAL A 192 29.61 -2.01 -21.42
CA VAL A 192 29.34 -0.97 -20.43
C VAL A 192 29.24 -1.62 -19.08
N ARG A 193 29.81 -0.98 -18.05
CA ARG A 193 29.61 -1.42 -16.68
C ARG A 193 28.11 -1.48 -16.36
N GLY A 194 27.59 -2.67 -16.04
CA GLY A 194 26.15 -2.89 -15.85
C GLY A 194 25.47 -1.95 -14.84
N SER A 195 26.19 -1.49 -13.81
CA SER A 195 25.66 -0.49 -12.87
C SER A 195 25.41 0.89 -13.50
N ASP A 196 26.27 1.29 -14.43
CA ASP A 196 26.15 2.57 -15.14
C ASP A 196 25.09 2.46 -16.24
N LEU A 197 25.04 1.32 -16.94
CA LEU A 197 23.98 1.04 -17.91
C LEU A 197 22.59 1.05 -17.27
N SER A 198 22.38 0.30 -16.19
CA SER A 198 21.12 0.28 -15.43
C SER A 198 20.69 1.69 -15.04
N ARG A 199 21.63 2.50 -14.53
CA ARG A 199 21.34 3.87 -14.10
C ARG A 199 20.96 4.76 -15.28
N LEU A 200 21.65 4.66 -16.40
CA LEU A 200 21.36 5.43 -17.60
C LEU A 200 20.01 5.04 -18.22
N VAL A 201 19.67 3.75 -18.28
CA VAL A 201 18.37 3.27 -18.76
C VAL A 201 17.23 3.77 -17.87
N MET A 202 17.35 3.63 -16.54
CA MET A 202 16.35 4.17 -15.61
C MET A 202 16.14 5.68 -15.78
N MET A 203 17.23 6.44 -15.91
CA MET A 203 17.16 7.89 -16.13
C MET A 203 16.50 8.24 -17.46
N CYS A 204 16.84 7.51 -18.53
CA CYS A 204 16.31 7.76 -19.86
C CYS A 204 14.78 7.49 -19.91
N LEU A 205 14.34 6.34 -19.38
CA LEU A 205 12.92 5.99 -19.30
C LEU A 205 12.11 6.99 -18.47
N SER A 206 12.66 7.43 -17.33
CA SER A 206 11.98 8.39 -16.44
C SER A 206 11.79 9.78 -17.06
N HIS A 207 12.51 10.11 -18.14
CA HIS A 207 12.48 11.42 -18.79
C HIS A 207 12.03 11.33 -20.27
N GLY A 208 11.16 10.37 -20.59
CA GLY A 208 10.55 10.25 -21.92
C GLY A 208 11.55 9.93 -23.03
N GLY A 209 12.57 9.12 -22.72
CA GLY A 209 13.57 8.66 -23.69
C GLY A 209 14.71 9.64 -23.94
N LYS A 210 14.98 10.59 -23.02
CA LYS A 210 16.10 11.53 -23.14
C LYS A 210 16.91 11.63 -21.85
N LEU A 211 18.24 11.67 -21.99
CA LEU A 211 19.14 12.02 -20.90
C LEU A 211 19.33 13.53 -20.88
N SER A 212 19.21 14.15 -19.70
CA SER A 212 19.48 15.58 -19.58
C SER A 212 20.95 15.90 -19.85
N LYS A 213 21.24 17.13 -20.33
CA LYS A 213 22.62 17.60 -20.60
C LYS A 213 23.55 17.38 -19.39
N ASN A 214 23.04 17.59 -18.18
CA ASN A 214 23.78 17.39 -16.94
C ASN A 214 24.13 15.90 -16.72
N ARG A 215 23.22 14.97 -17.01
CA ARG A 215 23.49 13.53 -16.91
C ARG A 215 24.51 13.08 -17.94
N ARG A 216 24.39 13.50 -19.20
CA ARG A 216 25.41 13.20 -20.23
C ARG A 216 26.80 13.66 -19.79
N LYS A 217 26.91 14.88 -19.24
CA LYS A 217 28.18 15.40 -18.71
C LYS A 217 28.70 14.59 -17.51
N GLN A 218 27.81 14.10 -16.64
CA GLN A 218 28.16 13.28 -15.48
C GLN A 218 28.81 11.95 -15.90
N PHE A 219 28.33 11.32 -16.97
CA PHE A 219 28.79 9.98 -17.40
C PHE A 219 29.87 10.00 -18.49
N ARG A 220 30.26 11.16 -19.03
CA ARG A 220 31.17 11.26 -20.20
C ARG A 220 32.53 10.54 -20.08
N HIS A 221 33.01 10.31 -18.85
CA HIS A 221 34.29 9.63 -18.60
C HIS A 221 34.13 8.14 -18.31
N GLN A 222 32.89 7.68 -18.15
CA GLN A 222 32.55 6.30 -17.80
C GLN A 222 31.88 5.57 -18.98
N VAL A 223 31.12 6.31 -19.78
CA VAL A 223 30.32 5.77 -20.87
C VAL A 223 30.55 6.64 -22.11
N PRO A 224 30.98 6.05 -23.25
CA PRO A 224 31.21 6.82 -24.46
C PRO A 224 29.91 7.34 -25.08
N GLU A 225 30.03 8.40 -25.86
CA GLU A 225 28.87 9.20 -26.29
C GLU A 225 27.94 8.46 -27.27
N ASP A 226 28.50 7.57 -28.07
CA ASP A 226 27.77 6.66 -28.95
C ASP A 226 26.81 5.74 -28.17
N VAL A 227 27.23 5.23 -27.01
CA VAL A 227 26.38 4.44 -26.12
C VAL A 227 25.24 5.30 -25.56
N LEU A 228 25.52 6.53 -25.13
CA LEU A 228 24.48 7.44 -24.63
C LEU A 228 23.42 7.73 -25.70
N ASN A 229 23.86 7.92 -26.95
CA ASN A 229 22.96 8.11 -28.09
C ASN A 229 22.18 6.84 -28.42
N ALA A 230 22.81 5.66 -28.33
CA ALA A 230 22.16 4.38 -28.55
C ALA A 230 21.07 4.11 -27.51
N ILE A 231 21.31 4.41 -26.23
CA ILE A 231 20.31 4.31 -25.16
C ILE A 231 19.10 5.21 -25.46
N GLU A 232 19.33 6.48 -25.80
CA GLU A 232 18.24 7.42 -26.12
C GLU A 232 17.45 6.98 -27.36
N SER A 233 18.15 6.54 -28.41
CA SER A 233 17.52 6.10 -29.67
C SER A 233 16.66 4.86 -29.46
N GLU A 234 17.20 3.84 -28.78
CA GLU A 234 16.47 2.60 -28.47
C GLU A 234 15.24 2.89 -27.60
N THR A 235 15.40 3.77 -26.59
CA THR A 235 14.29 4.14 -25.70
C THR A 235 13.19 4.89 -26.45
N GLN A 236 13.55 5.82 -27.33
CA GLN A 236 12.58 6.60 -28.12
C GLN A 236 11.85 5.74 -29.15
N LEU A 237 12.55 4.81 -29.80
CA LEU A 237 11.92 3.84 -30.70
C LEU A 237 10.88 3.00 -29.96
N LEU A 238 11.27 2.42 -28.82
CA LEU A 238 10.39 1.57 -28.03
C LEU A 238 9.15 2.33 -27.51
N LEU A 239 9.32 3.57 -27.03
CA LEU A 239 8.20 4.41 -26.58
C LEU A 239 7.30 4.86 -27.75
N GLY A 240 7.84 4.98 -28.97
CA GLY A 240 7.08 5.34 -30.17
C GLY A 240 6.28 4.19 -30.77
N GLU A 241 6.80 2.96 -30.69
CA GLU A 241 6.12 1.75 -31.17
C GLU A 241 5.00 1.27 -30.25
N PHE A 242 5.07 1.60 -28.95
CA PHE A 242 4.11 1.14 -27.94
C PHE A 242 3.57 2.29 -27.06
N PRO A 243 2.78 3.22 -27.62
CA PRO A 243 2.24 4.36 -26.88
C PRO A 243 1.29 3.94 -25.72
N ASP A 244 0.62 2.78 -25.84
CA ASP A 244 -0.24 2.20 -24.80
C ASP A 244 0.49 1.20 -23.87
N GLY A 245 1.80 1.06 -24.04
CA GLY A 245 2.68 0.37 -23.11
C GLY A 245 2.62 -1.16 -23.14
N ASN A 246 2.50 -1.79 -24.32
CA ASN A 246 2.63 -3.24 -24.45
C ASN A 246 3.72 -3.65 -25.45
N PRO A 247 5.01 -3.57 -25.08
CA PRO A 247 6.13 -3.93 -25.96
C PRO A 247 6.25 -5.44 -26.22
N ILE A 248 5.53 -6.25 -25.46
CA ILE A 248 5.53 -7.71 -25.53
C ILE A 248 4.07 -8.10 -25.63
N GLY A 249 3.64 -8.74 -26.72
CA GLY A 249 2.26 -9.22 -26.88
C GLY A 249 1.86 -10.26 -25.83
N LEU A 250 1.59 -9.82 -24.59
CA LEU A 250 1.01 -10.62 -23.50
C LEU A 250 -0.49 -10.78 -23.72
N SER A 251 -0.88 -11.34 -24.86
CA SER A 251 -2.24 -11.82 -25.13
C SER A 251 -2.45 -13.29 -24.74
N GLU A 252 -1.42 -13.98 -24.23
CA GLU A 252 -1.51 -15.39 -23.83
C GLU A 252 -0.67 -15.68 -22.57
N ILE A 253 -1.18 -15.30 -21.39
CA ILE A 253 -0.97 -16.01 -20.10
C ILE A 253 -2.26 -15.90 -19.29
#